data_AF-A0A2W2EZX4-F1
#
_entry.id   AF-A0A2W2EZX4-F1
#
_cell.length_a   1.000
_cell.length_b   1.000
_cell.length_c   1.000
_cell.angle_alpha   90.00
_cell.angle_beta   90.00
_cell.angle_gamma   90.00
#
_symmetry.space_group_name_H-M   'P 1'
#
loop_
_entity.id
_entity.type
_entity.pdbx_description
1 polymer ?
#
loop_
_entity_poly.entity_id
_entity_poly.type
_entity_poly.pdbx_seq_one_letter_code
_entity_poly.pdbx_strand_id
1 'polypeptide(L)'
;MQAVGMTYFRSWCTLKILVPVGDHHAGIIESYNDAAGVAALAATLPKAYAESESLVQIAERHGKHAVAKFLRNKLPTTASARSGDIGEIFATAYLHEERGYVVGPSRLIQRDHQEWAMRGDDVLGARLDADGKPHIIKAEAKSRVTLSRRTVMEARKGLARNDELPSPHSLTQFAERLLSTADSDVGEAVLDMQLLEGVRPGRVGHLMFLFTSSDPSMHVTADLQAYPGTVPQLTITLRVQGHQKFIENAYEKVTANGS
;
A
#
# COMPACT_ATOMS: atom_id res chain seq x y z
N MET A 1 7.58 18.92 10.36
CA MET A 1 7.61 17.57 10.96
C MET A 1 8.09 16.63 9.86
N GLN A 2 9.29 16.05 9.98
CA GLN A 2 9.85 15.22 8.89
C GLN A 2 8.92 14.02 8.62
N ALA A 3 8.61 13.79 7.34
CA ALA A 3 7.92 12.59 6.91
C ALA A 3 8.74 11.37 7.34
N VAL A 4 8.29 10.68 8.37
CA VAL A 4 8.84 9.37 8.73
C VAL A 4 8.38 8.44 7.61
N GLY A 5 9.27 8.20 6.64
CA GLY A 5 9.09 7.21 5.59
C GLY A 5 8.59 5.90 6.18
N MET A 6 7.63 5.31 5.50
CA MET A 6 6.88 4.16 6.00
C MET A 6 7.82 2.96 6.14
N THR A 7 8.59 2.60 5.11
CA THR A 7 9.43 1.38 5.09
C THR A 7 10.84 1.60 4.54
N TYR A 8 11.12 2.75 3.92
CA TYR A 8 12.43 3.16 3.38
C TYR A 8 13.11 2.08 2.51
N PHE A 9 12.50 1.68 1.39
CA PHE A 9 12.98 0.56 0.57
C PHE A 9 14.48 0.60 0.26
N ARG A 10 15.02 1.78 -0.08
CA ARG A 10 16.45 1.94 -0.44
C ARG A 10 17.43 1.55 0.67
N SER A 11 16.98 1.51 1.92
CA SER A 11 17.82 1.13 3.07
C SER A 11 18.01 -0.39 3.22
N TRP A 12 17.23 -1.20 2.50
CA TRP A 12 17.31 -2.68 2.59
C TRP A 12 17.04 -3.42 1.27
N CYS A 13 16.71 -2.69 0.20
CA CYS A 13 16.47 -3.19 -1.14
C CYS A 13 17.28 -2.47 -2.22
N THR A 14 17.56 -3.20 -3.29
CA THR A 14 17.97 -2.64 -4.58
C THR A 14 16.73 -2.43 -5.44
N LEU A 15 16.49 -1.18 -5.84
CA LEU A 15 15.43 -0.83 -6.79
C LEU A 15 16.00 -0.90 -8.19
N LYS A 16 15.54 -1.86 -9.00
CA LYS A 16 15.94 -1.97 -10.40
C LYS A 16 15.21 -0.90 -11.23
N ILE A 17 15.84 -0.53 -12.35
CA ILE A 17 15.26 0.42 -13.31
C ILE A 17 13.95 -0.16 -13.84
N LEU A 18 12.93 0.70 -14.01
CA LEU A 18 11.68 0.30 -14.63
C LEU A 18 11.92 -0.10 -16.09
N VAL A 19 11.36 -1.23 -16.48
CA VAL A 19 11.45 -1.77 -17.83
C VAL A 19 10.13 -1.49 -18.55
N PRO A 20 10.15 -0.90 -19.76
CA PRO A 20 8.95 -0.75 -20.56
C PRO A 20 8.46 -2.10 -21.08
N VAL A 21 7.13 -2.29 -21.07
CA VAL A 21 6.42 -3.44 -21.65
C VAL A 21 5.25 -2.88 -22.45
N GLY A 22 5.46 -2.64 -23.74
CA GLY A 22 4.53 -1.81 -24.52
C GLY A 22 4.47 -0.39 -23.97
N ASP A 23 3.27 0.15 -23.78
CA ASP A 23 3.01 1.47 -23.18
C ASP A 23 3.01 1.46 -21.63
N HIS A 24 3.43 0.35 -21.04
CA HIS A 24 3.38 0.11 -19.59
C HIS A 24 4.76 -0.15 -19.02
N HIS A 25 4.85 -0.25 -17.70
CA HIS A 25 6.12 -0.43 -17.02
C HIS A 25 6.06 -1.57 -15.99
N ALA A 26 7.15 -2.31 -15.88
CA ALA A 26 7.39 -3.27 -14.81
C ALA A 26 8.67 -2.90 -14.05
N GLY A 27 8.68 -3.13 -12.74
CA GLY A 27 9.84 -2.90 -11.88
C GLY A 27 10.02 -4.02 -10.87
N ILE A 28 11.28 -4.23 -10.45
CA ILE A 28 11.63 -5.19 -9.41
C ILE A 28 12.37 -4.45 -8.30
N ILE A 29 11.93 -4.68 -7.06
CA ILE A 29 12.60 -4.27 -5.84
C ILE A 29 13.11 -5.56 -5.19
N GLU A 30 14.43 -5.73 -5.10
CA GLU A 30 15.05 -6.95 -4.57
C GLU A 30 15.66 -6.66 -3.20
N SER A 31 15.26 -7.39 -2.17
CA SER A 31 15.88 -7.24 -0.86
C SER A 31 17.32 -7.76 -0.87
N TYR A 32 18.22 -7.01 -0.22
CA TYR A 32 19.56 -7.49 0.12
C TYR A 32 19.71 -7.71 1.63
N ASN A 33 18.78 -7.21 2.44
CA ASN A 33 18.77 -7.35 3.89
C ASN A 33 17.34 -7.47 4.45
N ASP A 34 16.80 -8.68 4.46
CA ASP A 34 15.45 -8.96 5.01
C ASP A 34 15.33 -8.54 6.49
N ALA A 35 16.39 -8.67 7.30
CA ALA A 35 16.34 -8.29 8.71
C ALA A 35 16.14 -6.78 8.91
N ALA A 36 16.80 -5.96 8.07
CA ALA A 36 16.56 -4.52 8.06
C ALA A 36 15.15 -4.18 7.55
N GLY A 37 14.66 -4.87 6.51
CA GLY A 37 13.29 -4.72 6.02
C GLY A 37 12.23 -5.07 7.07
N VAL A 38 12.43 -6.17 7.80
CA VAL A 38 11.58 -6.57 8.94
C VAL A 38 11.58 -5.48 10.01
N ALA A 39 12.75 -4.92 10.35
CA ALA A 39 12.85 -3.87 11.34
C ALA A 39 12.15 -2.58 10.90
N ALA A 40 12.28 -2.22 9.62
CA ALA A 40 11.61 -1.06 9.03
C ALA A 40 10.08 -1.25 9.04
N LEU A 41 9.58 -2.38 8.53
CA LEU A 41 8.15 -2.69 8.52
C LEU A 41 7.56 -2.73 9.93
N ALA A 42 8.26 -3.36 10.89
CA ALA A 42 7.80 -3.41 12.28
C ALA A 42 7.67 -2.02 12.91
N ALA A 43 8.48 -1.03 12.49
CA ALA A 43 8.34 0.34 12.94
C ALA A 43 7.12 1.06 12.32
N THR A 44 6.70 0.65 11.12
CA THR A 44 5.51 1.16 10.42
C THR A 44 4.21 0.63 11.01
N LEU A 45 4.18 -0.67 11.33
CA LEU A 45 2.94 -1.39 11.64
C LEU A 45 2.06 -0.66 12.68
N PRO A 46 2.55 -0.15 13.83
CA PRO A 46 1.70 0.56 14.78
C PRO A 46 0.86 1.68 14.15
N LYS A 47 1.47 2.53 13.31
CA LYS A 47 0.80 3.65 12.64
C LYS A 47 -0.07 3.20 11.47
N ALA A 48 0.15 2.00 10.95
CA ALA A 48 -0.75 1.41 9.95
C ALA A 48 -2.10 1.01 10.56
N TYR A 49 -2.15 0.68 11.87
CA TYR A 49 -3.35 0.15 12.53
C TYR A 49 -3.98 1.09 13.56
N ALA A 50 -3.32 2.19 13.90
CA ALA A 50 -3.82 3.13 14.88
C ALA A 50 -3.35 4.57 14.62
N GLU A 51 -4.16 5.52 15.05
CA GLU A 51 -3.79 6.93 15.03
C GLU A 51 -2.56 7.20 15.88
N SER A 52 -1.64 8.02 15.35
CA SER A 52 -0.39 8.35 16.04
C SER A 52 -0.65 9.02 17.39
N GLU A 53 -1.66 9.90 17.46
CA GLU A 53 -2.08 10.56 18.70
C GLU A 53 -2.55 9.57 19.77
N SER A 54 -3.34 8.57 19.37
CA SER A 54 -3.78 7.51 20.28
C SER A 54 -2.60 6.71 20.82
N LEU A 55 -1.65 6.35 19.95
CA LEU A 55 -0.45 5.62 20.37
C LEU A 55 0.42 6.42 21.34
N VAL A 56 0.64 7.71 21.07
CA VAL A 56 1.38 8.63 21.95
C VAL A 56 0.67 8.77 23.29
N GLN A 57 -0.64 9.03 23.28
CA GLN A 57 -1.42 9.21 24.51
C GLN A 57 -1.39 7.96 25.40
N ILE A 58 -1.51 6.76 24.81
CA ILE A 58 -1.40 5.50 25.56
C ILE A 58 0.02 5.32 26.10
N ALA A 59 1.05 5.61 25.31
CA ALA A 59 2.44 5.49 25.73
C ALA A 59 2.78 6.42 26.91
N GLU A 60 2.35 7.68 26.86
CA GLU A 60 2.59 8.67 27.91
C GLU A 60 1.89 8.32 29.22
N ARG A 61 0.65 7.82 29.13
CA ARG A 61 -0.18 7.53 30.31
C ARG A 61 0.08 6.15 30.92
N HIS A 62 0.41 5.16 30.09
CA HIS A 62 0.39 3.75 30.48
C HIS A 62 1.64 2.96 30.04
N GLY A 63 2.58 3.60 29.35
CA GLY A 63 3.83 3.00 28.91
C GLY A 63 3.69 2.07 27.69
N LYS A 64 4.83 1.56 27.22
CA LYS A 64 4.96 0.76 25.99
C LYS A 64 4.19 -0.57 26.05
N HIS A 65 4.09 -1.18 27.24
CA HIS A 65 3.34 -2.44 27.41
C HIS A 65 1.84 -2.26 27.10
N ALA A 66 1.26 -1.13 27.51
CA ALA A 66 -0.12 -0.80 27.21
C ALA A 66 -0.36 -0.55 25.72
N VAL A 67 0.60 0.08 25.02
CA VAL A 67 0.56 0.24 23.56
C VAL A 67 0.56 -1.12 22.87
N ALA A 68 1.43 -2.05 23.27
CA ALA A 68 1.46 -3.39 22.71
C ALA A 68 0.15 -4.15 22.96
N LYS A 69 -0.44 -4.02 24.17
CA LYS A 69 -1.76 -4.60 24.48
C LYS A 69 -2.87 -4.02 23.62
N PHE A 70 -2.86 -2.71 23.40
CA PHE A 70 -3.82 -2.03 22.51
C PHE A 70 -3.69 -2.52 21.06
N LEU A 71 -2.45 -2.59 20.54
CA LEU A 71 -2.19 -3.06 19.17
C LEU A 71 -2.57 -4.52 18.96
N ARG A 72 -2.47 -5.39 19.98
CA ARG A 72 -2.92 -6.80 19.88
C ARG A 72 -4.41 -6.95 19.53
N ASN A 73 -5.23 -5.94 19.79
CA ASN A 73 -6.66 -5.93 19.43
C ASN A 73 -6.94 -5.33 18.03
N LYS A 74 -5.89 -4.83 17.36
CA LYS A 74 -5.98 -4.17 16.05
C LYS A 74 -5.26 -4.96 14.96
N LEU A 75 -4.16 -5.62 15.32
CA LEU A 75 -3.33 -6.40 14.42
C LEU A 75 -4.01 -7.72 14.03
N PRO A 76 -3.94 -8.13 12.76
CA PRO A 76 -4.40 -9.45 12.36
C PRO A 76 -3.59 -10.56 13.07
N THR A 77 -4.29 -11.64 13.38
CA THR A 77 -3.76 -12.84 14.02
C THR A 77 -3.56 -13.97 13.02
N THR A 78 -4.34 -14.02 11.94
CA THR A 78 -4.19 -15.05 10.90
C THR A 78 -3.06 -14.70 9.92
N ALA A 79 -2.33 -15.73 9.46
CA ALA A 79 -1.25 -15.54 8.48
C ALA A 79 -1.74 -14.94 7.16
N SER A 80 -2.97 -15.26 6.74
CA SER A 80 -3.58 -14.72 5.52
C SER A 80 -3.88 -13.23 5.64
N ALA A 81 -4.47 -12.79 6.75
CA ALA A 81 -4.78 -11.37 6.96
C ALA A 81 -3.49 -10.55 7.12
N ARG A 82 -2.53 -11.04 7.91
CA ARG A 82 -1.18 -10.46 8.03
C ARG A 82 -0.50 -10.23 6.68
N SER A 83 -0.56 -11.25 5.83
CA SER A 83 0.05 -11.22 4.49
C SER A 83 -0.66 -10.24 3.56
N GLY A 84 -1.99 -10.17 3.61
CA GLY A 84 -2.79 -9.19 2.85
C GLY A 84 -2.44 -7.76 3.25
N ASP A 85 -2.55 -7.45 4.55
CA ASP A 85 -2.28 -6.12 5.07
C ASP A 85 -0.85 -5.63 4.75
N ILE A 86 0.17 -6.51 4.84
CA ILE A 86 1.54 -6.14 4.47
C ILE A 86 1.66 -5.78 2.99
N GLY A 87 0.95 -6.49 2.11
CA GLY A 87 0.89 -6.15 0.69
C GLY A 87 0.38 -4.72 0.48
N GLU A 88 -0.70 -4.35 1.16
CA GLU A 88 -1.27 -3.00 1.11
C GLU A 88 -0.32 -1.95 1.69
N ILE A 89 0.31 -2.24 2.82
CA ILE A 89 1.26 -1.34 3.49
C ILE A 89 2.48 -1.08 2.58
N PHE A 90 3.05 -2.10 1.95
CA PHE A 90 4.18 -1.90 1.04
C PHE A 90 3.79 -1.19 -0.26
N ALA A 91 2.61 -1.48 -0.82
CA ALA A 91 2.10 -0.76 -1.98
C ALA A 91 1.94 0.73 -1.67
N THR A 92 1.36 1.05 -0.51
CA THR A 92 1.21 2.41 0.01
C THR A 92 2.57 3.09 0.21
N ALA A 93 3.51 2.39 0.83
CA ALA A 93 4.87 2.88 1.03
C ALA A 93 5.58 3.19 -0.29
N TYR A 94 5.44 2.34 -1.30
CA TYR A 94 6.07 2.53 -2.60
C TYR A 94 5.51 3.77 -3.31
N LEU A 95 4.19 3.96 -3.28
CA LEU A 95 3.55 5.14 -3.88
C LEU A 95 4.06 6.44 -3.25
N HIS A 96 4.19 6.48 -1.93
CA HIS A 96 4.68 7.64 -1.21
C HIS A 96 6.18 7.87 -1.43
N GLU A 97 7.01 6.86 -1.14
CA GLU A 97 8.47 7.01 -1.07
C GLU A 97 9.12 7.12 -2.45
N GLU A 98 8.65 6.34 -3.43
CA GLU A 98 9.34 6.19 -4.70
C GLU A 98 8.62 6.88 -5.85
N ARG A 99 7.34 7.23 -5.68
CA ARG A 99 6.50 7.83 -6.72
C ARG A 99 5.95 9.21 -6.36
N GLY A 100 6.13 9.66 -5.11
CA GLY A 100 5.74 11.00 -4.67
C GLY A 100 4.23 11.23 -4.62
N TYR A 101 3.43 10.18 -4.43
CA TYR A 101 2.00 10.32 -4.20
C TYR A 101 1.71 10.61 -2.73
N VAL A 102 0.72 11.46 -2.48
CA VAL A 102 0.05 11.56 -1.19
C VAL A 102 -0.89 10.36 -1.05
N VAL A 103 -0.78 9.63 0.06
CA VAL A 103 -1.53 8.39 0.33
C VAL A 103 -2.39 8.44 1.60
N GLY A 104 -2.17 9.45 2.44
CA GLY A 104 -2.90 9.68 3.68
C GLY A 104 -2.69 8.64 4.78
N PRO A 105 -3.35 8.80 5.93
CA PRO A 105 -3.35 7.82 7.02
C PRO A 105 -3.88 6.47 6.54
N SER A 106 -3.33 5.37 7.06
CA SER A 106 -3.73 4.01 6.66
C SER A 106 -5.22 3.75 6.86
N ARG A 107 -5.86 3.10 5.88
CA ARG A 107 -7.28 2.72 5.98
C ARG A 107 -7.53 1.65 7.05
N LEU A 108 -6.50 0.87 7.38
CA LEU A 108 -6.60 -0.20 8.38
C LEU A 108 -6.86 0.35 9.79
N ILE A 109 -6.62 1.64 10.05
CA ILE A 109 -6.92 2.31 11.32
C ILE A 109 -8.42 2.20 11.64
N GLN A 110 -9.27 2.37 10.62
CA GLN A 110 -10.73 2.40 10.71
C GLN A 110 -11.36 1.01 10.47
N ARG A 111 -10.56 -0.06 10.42
CA ARG A 111 -11.09 -1.41 10.21
C ARG A 111 -11.87 -1.88 11.45
N ASP A 112 -13.11 -2.28 11.25
CA ASP A 112 -14.04 -2.71 12.32
C ASP A 112 -13.54 -3.95 13.07
N HIS A 113 -12.99 -4.93 12.35
CA HIS A 113 -12.48 -6.18 12.93
C HIS A 113 -11.18 -6.59 12.25
N GLN A 114 -10.16 -6.97 13.03
CA GLN A 114 -8.79 -7.21 12.56
C GLN A 114 -8.61 -8.32 11.52
N GLU A 115 -9.62 -9.18 11.33
CA GLU A 115 -9.61 -10.28 10.34
C GLU A 115 -10.51 -10.01 9.12
N TRP A 116 -11.27 -8.91 9.10
CA TRP A 116 -12.19 -8.63 8.00
C TRP A 116 -11.47 -7.96 6.85
N ALA A 117 -11.74 -8.44 5.63
CA ALA A 117 -11.29 -7.76 4.42
C ALA A 117 -11.96 -6.39 4.32
N MET A 118 -11.17 -5.36 4.00
CA MET A 118 -11.72 -4.04 3.72
C MET A 118 -12.41 -4.05 2.35
N ARG A 119 -13.50 -3.28 2.21
CA ARG A 119 -14.22 -3.15 0.94
C ARG A 119 -13.60 -2.05 0.08
N GLY A 120 -13.75 -2.18 -1.24
CA GLY A 120 -13.28 -1.17 -2.19
C GLY A 120 -11.85 -1.43 -2.67
N ASP A 121 -11.15 -0.37 -3.06
CA ASP A 121 -9.81 -0.45 -3.65
C ASP A 121 -8.75 -0.62 -2.57
N ASP A 122 -7.79 -1.54 -2.74
CA ASP A 122 -6.78 -1.86 -1.72
C ASP A 122 -6.03 -0.61 -1.26
N VAL A 123 -5.48 0.16 -2.22
CA VAL A 123 -4.68 1.36 -1.98
C VAL A 123 -5.02 2.45 -3.00
N LEU A 124 -5.08 3.70 -2.52
CA LEU A 124 -5.22 4.89 -3.34
C LEU A 124 -4.12 5.91 -3.00
N GLY A 125 -3.70 6.67 -3.99
CA GLY A 125 -2.88 7.86 -3.82
C GLY A 125 -3.24 8.95 -4.81
N ALA A 126 -2.86 10.18 -4.52
CA ALA A 126 -3.06 11.32 -5.40
C ALA A 126 -1.81 12.20 -5.47
N ARG A 127 -1.64 12.85 -6.62
CA ARG A 127 -0.68 13.95 -6.82
C ARG A 127 -1.39 15.06 -7.55
N LEU A 128 -1.07 16.31 -7.25
CA LEU A 128 -1.60 17.44 -8.00
C LEU A 128 -0.70 17.75 -9.20
N ASP A 129 -1.29 18.10 -10.33
CA ASP A 129 -0.55 18.70 -11.44
C ASP A 129 -0.30 20.20 -11.19
N ALA A 130 0.31 20.88 -12.17
CA ALA A 130 0.64 22.30 -12.06
C ALA A 130 -0.60 23.21 -11.92
N ASP A 131 -1.77 22.74 -12.34
CA ASP A 131 -3.05 23.45 -12.24
C ASP A 131 -3.83 23.07 -10.97
N GLY A 132 -3.23 22.28 -10.07
CA GLY A 132 -3.87 21.80 -8.85
C GLY A 132 -4.86 20.65 -9.07
N LYS A 133 -4.90 20.03 -10.26
CA LYS A 133 -5.83 18.94 -10.54
C LYS A 133 -5.26 17.60 -10.11
N PRO A 134 -6.04 16.73 -9.44
CA PRO A 134 -5.54 15.45 -9.01
C PRO A 134 -5.26 14.51 -10.17
N HIS A 135 -4.20 13.72 -10.03
CA HIS A 135 -4.01 12.44 -10.71
C HIS A 135 -4.07 11.34 -9.65
N ILE A 136 -5.05 10.45 -9.79
CA ILE A 136 -5.26 9.33 -8.88
C ILE A 136 -4.43 8.13 -9.34
N ILE A 137 -3.85 7.41 -8.39
CA ILE A 137 -3.34 6.07 -8.61
C ILE A 137 -4.17 5.10 -7.78
N LYS A 138 -4.70 4.08 -8.46
CA LYS A 138 -5.38 2.95 -7.85
C LYS A 138 -4.44 1.76 -7.84
N ALA A 139 -4.32 1.12 -6.69
CA ALA A 139 -3.41 0.01 -6.51
C ALA A 139 -4.15 -1.24 -6.02
N GLU A 140 -3.69 -2.38 -6.52
CA GLU A 140 -4.10 -3.71 -6.07
C GLU A 140 -2.84 -4.44 -5.59
N ALA A 141 -2.88 -4.97 -4.37
CA ALA A 141 -1.76 -5.64 -3.75
C ALA A 141 -1.98 -7.17 -3.67
N LYS A 142 -0.94 -7.94 -4.00
CA LYS A 142 -0.93 -9.39 -3.78
C LYS A 142 0.35 -9.82 -3.09
N SER A 143 0.19 -10.57 -2.01
CA SER A 143 1.28 -11.15 -1.23
C SER A 143 1.21 -12.68 -1.23
N ARG A 144 2.21 -13.35 -1.81
CA ARG A 144 2.31 -14.83 -1.89
C ARG A 144 3.77 -15.26 -1.95
N VAL A 145 4.10 -16.37 -1.28
CA VAL A 145 5.43 -17.03 -1.38
C VAL A 145 5.83 -17.23 -2.84
N THR A 146 4.92 -17.82 -3.63
CA THR A 146 5.06 -17.98 -5.08
C THR A 146 3.86 -17.34 -5.77
N LEU A 147 4.14 -16.44 -6.71
CA LEU A 147 3.10 -15.79 -7.51
C LEU A 147 2.91 -16.52 -8.83
N SER A 148 1.70 -17.04 -9.02
CA SER A 148 1.29 -17.72 -10.25
C SER A 148 0.65 -16.75 -11.25
N ARG A 149 0.56 -17.16 -12.52
CA ARG A 149 -0.25 -16.48 -13.55
C ARG A 149 -1.65 -16.12 -13.05
N ARG A 150 -2.30 -17.06 -12.34
CA ARG A 150 -3.64 -16.84 -11.77
C ARG A 150 -3.66 -15.65 -10.81
N THR A 151 -2.64 -15.51 -9.95
CA THR A 151 -2.59 -14.42 -8.97
C THR A 151 -2.44 -13.06 -9.65
N VAL A 152 -1.61 -12.98 -10.70
CA VAL A 152 -1.46 -11.77 -11.52
C VAL A 152 -2.79 -11.42 -12.21
N MET A 153 -3.46 -12.40 -12.81
CA MET A 153 -4.77 -12.18 -13.44
C MET A 153 -5.85 -11.76 -12.44
N GLU A 154 -5.84 -12.29 -11.22
CA GLU A 154 -6.75 -11.87 -10.15
C GLU A 154 -6.49 -10.40 -9.76
N ALA A 155 -5.23 -9.99 -9.67
CA ALA A 155 -4.87 -8.59 -9.39
C ALA A 155 -5.32 -7.65 -10.52
N ARG A 156 -5.08 -8.04 -11.79
CA ARG A 156 -5.55 -7.31 -12.97
C ARG A 156 -7.06 -7.12 -12.97
N LYS A 157 -7.81 -8.18 -12.63
CA LYS A 157 -9.27 -8.11 -12.50
C LYS A 157 -9.71 -7.17 -11.38
N GLY A 158 -8.96 -7.12 -10.26
CA GLY A 158 -9.20 -6.16 -9.18
C GLY A 158 -9.05 -4.72 -9.63
N LEU A 159 -7.93 -4.42 -10.31
CA LEU A 159 -7.67 -3.11 -10.92
C LEU A 159 -8.75 -2.69 -11.93
N ALA A 160 -9.24 -3.62 -12.74
CA ALA A 160 -10.26 -3.35 -13.76
C ALA A 160 -11.68 -3.12 -13.20
N ARG A 161 -11.93 -3.39 -11.90
CA ARG A 161 -13.27 -3.14 -11.30
C ARG A 161 -13.63 -1.66 -11.38
N ASN A 162 -14.94 -1.40 -11.48
CA ASN A 162 -15.52 -0.06 -11.63
C ASN A 162 -15.01 0.64 -12.90
N ASP A 163 -14.99 -0.10 -14.02
CA ASP A 163 -14.55 0.41 -15.32
C ASP A 163 -13.17 1.06 -15.27
N GLU A 164 -12.24 0.38 -14.59
CA GLU A 164 -10.85 0.82 -14.35
C GLU A 164 -10.71 2.05 -13.43
N LEU A 165 -11.80 2.61 -12.91
CA LEU A 165 -11.76 3.76 -12.01
C LEU A 165 -11.67 3.33 -10.53
N PRO A 166 -11.23 4.22 -9.63
CA PRO A 166 -11.47 4.09 -8.20
C PRO A 166 -12.97 3.93 -7.93
N SER A 167 -13.33 3.05 -7.00
CA SER A 167 -14.70 3.00 -6.51
C SER A 167 -15.06 4.34 -5.85
N PRO A 168 -16.28 4.87 -6.06
CA PRO A 168 -16.68 6.15 -5.46
C PRO A 168 -16.50 6.17 -3.94
N HIS A 169 -16.84 5.07 -3.28
CA HIS A 169 -16.71 4.95 -1.83
C HIS A 169 -15.26 5.00 -1.34
N SER A 170 -14.34 4.25 -1.98
CA SER A 170 -12.92 4.32 -1.60
C SER A 170 -12.31 5.68 -1.85
N LEU A 171 -12.73 6.37 -2.94
CA LEU A 171 -12.24 7.69 -3.25
C LEU A 171 -12.69 8.73 -2.21
N THR A 172 -13.96 8.69 -1.78
CA THR A 172 -14.46 9.55 -0.69
C THR A 172 -13.71 9.28 0.61
N GLN A 173 -13.58 8.02 1.02
CA GLN A 173 -12.82 7.67 2.24
C GLN A 173 -11.34 8.07 2.17
N PHE A 174 -10.74 8.01 0.98
CA PHE A 174 -9.37 8.48 0.78
C PHE A 174 -9.28 9.99 0.97
N ALA A 175 -10.17 10.76 0.34
CA ALA A 175 -10.16 12.21 0.45
C ALA A 175 -10.46 12.68 1.89
N GLU A 176 -11.47 12.11 2.56
CA GLU A 176 -11.82 12.45 3.94
C GLU A 176 -10.67 12.21 4.92
N ARG A 177 -9.90 11.12 4.73
CA ARG A 177 -8.71 10.83 5.55
C ARG A 177 -7.58 11.87 5.38
N LEU A 178 -7.57 12.63 4.28
CA LEU A 178 -6.59 13.68 4.04
C LEU A 178 -7.00 15.03 4.63
N LEU A 179 -8.31 15.29 4.80
CA LEU A 179 -8.81 16.59 5.27
C LEU A 179 -8.29 16.98 6.65
N SER A 180 -7.98 16.01 7.50
CA SER A 180 -7.42 16.24 8.84
C SER A 180 -5.89 16.14 8.89
N THR A 181 -5.20 16.18 7.76
CA THR A 181 -3.73 16.11 7.69
C THR A 181 -3.14 17.38 7.11
N ALA A 182 -1.80 17.43 7.00
CA ALA A 182 -1.11 18.50 6.30
C ALA A 182 -1.36 18.50 4.78
N ASP A 183 -1.95 17.44 4.24
CA ASP A 183 -2.25 17.26 2.81
C ASP A 183 -3.74 17.48 2.52
N SER A 184 -4.41 18.32 3.32
CA SER A 184 -5.84 18.60 3.20
C SER A 184 -6.21 19.20 1.84
N ASP A 185 -5.30 19.95 1.21
CA ASP A 185 -5.43 20.49 -0.14
C ASP A 185 -5.59 19.38 -1.20
N VAL A 186 -4.85 18.28 -1.07
CA VAL A 186 -5.03 17.10 -1.93
C VAL A 186 -6.39 16.45 -1.68
N GLY A 187 -6.82 16.36 -0.41
CA GLY A 187 -8.14 15.85 -0.06
C GLY A 187 -9.28 16.66 -0.69
N GLU A 188 -9.22 17.98 -0.56
CA GLU A 188 -10.18 18.93 -1.15
C GLU A 188 -10.22 18.78 -2.69
N ALA A 189 -9.06 18.77 -3.35
CA ALA A 189 -8.99 18.62 -4.81
C ALA A 189 -9.59 17.28 -5.30
N VAL A 190 -9.44 16.20 -4.52
CA VAL A 190 -10.05 14.89 -4.84
C VAL A 190 -11.57 14.93 -4.66
N LEU A 191 -12.07 15.62 -3.64
CA LEU A 191 -13.52 15.82 -3.45
C LEU A 191 -14.10 16.65 -4.59
N ASP A 192 -13.43 17.74 -4.99
CA ASP A 192 -13.86 18.58 -6.12
C ASP A 192 -13.89 17.78 -7.43
N MET A 193 -12.86 16.97 -7.70
CA MET A 193 -12.87 16.04 -8.85
C MET A 193 -14.08 15.12 -8.79
N GLN A 194 -14.39 14.54 -7.62
CA GLN A 194 -15.49 13.60 -7.47
C GLN A 194 -16.87 14.26 -7.64
N LEU A 195 -17.06 15.44 -7.07
CA LEU A 195 -18.36 16.09 -6.95
C LEU A 195 -18.69 17.03 -8.12
N LEU A 196 -17.68 17.64 -8.74
CA LEU A 196 -17.88 18.70 -9.74
C LEU A 196 -17.43 18.29 -11.15
N GLU A 197 -16.27 17.64 -11.29
CA GLU A 197 -15.68 17.36 -12.61
C GLU A 197 -15.97 15.93 -13.14
N GLY A 198 -16.17 14.99 -12.23
CA GLY A 198 -16.18 13.55 -12.48
C GLY A 198 -14.78 12.95 -12.66
N VAL A 199 -14.60 11.71 -12.19
CA VAL A 199 -13.33 10.97 -12.37
C VAL A 199 -13.23 10.46 -13.81
N ARG A 200 -12.14 10.79 -14.50
CA ARG A 200 -11.91 10.41 -15.91
C ARG A 200 -10.73 9.44 -16.04
N PRO A 201 -10.74 8.49 -16.99
CA PRO A 201 -9.64 7.55 -17.18
C PRO A 201 -8.25 8.21 -17.33
N GLY A 202 -8.15 9.34 -18.05
CA GLY A 202 -6.90 10.07 -18.21
C GLY A 202 -6.34 10.72 -16.93
N ARG A 203 -7.10 10.71 -15.82
CA ARG A 203 -6.67 11.14 -14.49
C ARG A 203 -6.36 9.97 -13.55
N VAL A 204 -6.40 8.73 -14.06
CA VAL A 204 -6.16 7.52 -13.28
C VAL A 204 -4.95 6.78 -13.83
N GLY A 205 -4.10 6.28 -12.94
CA GLY A 205 -3.09 5.27 -13.22
C GLY A 205 -3.32 4.04 -12.35
N HIS A 206 -2.77 2.90 -12.76
CA HIS A 206 -2.86 1.65 -12.00
C HIS A 206 -1.49 1.19 -11.51
N LEU A 207 -1.47 0.70 -10.27
CA LEU A 207 -0.32 -0.01 -9.69
C LEU A 207 -0.74 -1.43 -9.30
N MET A 208 -0.13 -2.44 -9.93
CA MET A 208 -0.14 -3.80 -9.40
C MET A 208 1.08 -3.98 -8.52
N PHE A 209 0.89 -4.19 -7.21
CA PHE A 209 1.99 -4.41 -6.27
C PHE A 209 2.05 -5.87 -5.83
N LEU A 210 3.20 -6.50 -6.05
CA LEU A 210 3.42 -7.93 -5.86
C LEU A 210 4.50 -8.13 -4.80
N PHE A 211 4.15 -8.74 -3.67
CA PHE A 211 5.09 -9.10 -2.61
C PHE A 211 5.31 -10.61 -2.55
N THR A 212 6.54 -11.07 -2.78
CA THR A 212 6.82 -12.51 -2.99
C THR A 212 8.26 -12.90 -2.67
N SER A 213 8.56 -14.20 -2.71
CA SER A 213 9.92 -14.74 -2.77
C SER A 213 10.28 -15.32 -4.14
N SER A 214 9.29 -15.52 -5.01
CA SER A 214 9.47 -16.02 -6.39
C SER A 214 9.78 -14.90 -7.39
N ASP A 215 10.15 -15.25 -8.63
CA ASP A 215 10.20 -14.32 -9.75
C ASP A 215 8.96 -14.49 -10.66
N PRO A 216 7.99 -13.56 -10.63
CA PRO A 216 6.80 -13.62 -11.46
C PRO A 216 6.96 -12.91 -12.83
N SER A 217 8.18 -12.51 -13.23
CA SER A 217 8.39 -11.61 -14.38
C SER A 217 7.76 -12.10 -15.68
N MET A 218 7.77 -13.41 -15.94
CA MET A 218 7.09 -13.97 -17.13
C MET A 218 5.57 -13.75 -17.09
N HIS A 219 4.94 -13.91 -15.92
CA HIS A 219 3.50 -13.71 -15.76
C HIS A 219 3.13 -12.23 -15.82
N VAL A 220 3.95 -11.36 -15.23
CA VAL A 220 3.78 -9.90 -15.28
C VAL A 220 3.90 -9.38 -16.71
N THR A 221 4.93 -9.82 -17.44
CA THR A 221 5.13 -9.40 -18.84
C THR A 221 3.96 -9.81 -19.70
N ALA A 222 3.48 -11.05 -19.56
CA ALA A 222 2.32 -11.54 -20.30
C ALA A 222 1.02 -10.77 -19.96
N ASP A 223 0.81 -10.38 -18.69
CA ASP A 223 -0.33 -9.55 -18.29
C ASP A 223 -0.29 -8.16 -18.94
N LEU A 224 0.86 -7.48 -18.84
CA LEU A 224 1.02 -6.13 -19.38
C LEU A 224 0.92 -6.10 -20.92
N GLN A 225 1.48 -7.09 -21.62
CA GLN A 225 1.36 -7.21 -23.07
C GLN A 225 -0.06 -7.49 -23.54
N ALA A 226 -0.86 -8.18 -22.73
CA ALA A 226 -2.23 -8.55 -23.06
C ALA A 226 -3.25 -7.49 -22.63
N TYR A 227 -2.84 -6.44 -21.92
CA TYR A 227 -3.74 -5.40 -21.43
C TYR A 227 -4.23 -4.51 -22.59
N PRO A 228 -5.55 -4.48 -22.88
CA PRO A 228 -6.08 -3.75 -24.03
C PRO A 228 -6.55 -2.33 -23.69
N GLY A 229 -6.52 -1.95 -22.41
CA GLY A 229 -7.07 -0.69 -21.92
C GLY A 229 -6.11 0.49 -22.13
N THR A 230 -6.57 1.67 -21.73
CA THR A 230 -5.83 2.93 -21.92
C THR A 230 -5.25 3.49 -20.63
N VAL A 231 -5.64 2.95 -19.47
CA VAL A 231 -5.11 3.38 -18.18
C VAL A 231 -3.64 2.95 -18.06
N PRO A 232 -2.70 3.87 -17.81
CA PRO A 232 -1.29 3.52 -17.64
C PRO A 232 -1.09 2.50 -16.53
N GLN A 233 -0.37 1.42 -16.85
CA GLN A 233 -0.08 0.32 -15.93
C GLN A 233 1.36 0.37 -15.42
N LEU A 234 1.51 0.21 -14.11
CA LEU A 234 2.78 -0.04 -13.45
C LEU A 234 2.68 -1.32 -12.61
N THR A 235 3.55 -2.29 -12.85
CA THR A 235 3.67 -3.46 -11.96
C THR A 235 4.98 -3.43 -11.21
N ILE A 236 4.92 -3.54 -9.88
CA ILE A 236 6.10 -3.59 -9.02
C ILE A 236 6.13 -4.90 -8.27
N THR A 237 7.25 -5.62 -8.39
CA THR A 237 7.50 -6.84 -7.63
C THR A 237 8.55 -6.59 -6.57
N LEU A 238 8.13 -6.59 -5.30
CA LEU A 238 9.01 -6.68 -4.15
C LEU A 238 9.34 -8.14 -3.86
N ARG A 239 10.61 -8.50 -4.03
CA ARG A 239 11.14 -9.83 -3.77
C ARG A 239 11.95 -9.83 -2.48
N VAL A 240 11.56 -10.71 -1.56
CA VAL A 240 12.29 -11.00 -0.33
C VAL A 240 12.77 -12.44 -0.31
N GLN A 241 13.79 -12.74 0.49
CA GLN A 241 14.35 -14.09 0.53
C GLN A 241 13.41 -15.06 1.27
N GLY A 242 12.88 -14.63 2.41
CA GLY A 242 12.01 -15.46 3.25
C GLY A 242 10.63 -14.87 3.45
N HIS A 243 9.73 -14.96 2.46
CA HIS A 243 8.41 -14.30 2.47
C HIS A 243 7.59 -14.51 3.77
N GLN A 244 7.33 -15.76 4.16
CA GLN A 244 6.55 -16.05 5.38
C GLN A 244 7.25 -15.59 6.65
N LYS A 245 8.55 -15.88 6.77
CA LYS A 245 9.36 -15.52 7.93
C LYS A 245 9.51 -14.00 8.07
N PHE A 246 9.60 -13.28 6.96
CA PHE A 246 9.63 -11.83 6.92
C PHE A 246 8.36 -11.25 7.57
N ILE A 247 7.20 -11.74 7.14
CA ILE A 247 5.89 -11.32 7.66
C ILE A 247 5.79 -11.63 9.15
N GLU A 248 6.07 -12.87 9.54
CA GLU A 248 6.00 -13.34 10.93
C GLU A 248 6.86 -12.48 11.85
N ASN A 249 8.14 -12.34 11.52
CA ASN A 249 9.08 -11.57 12.33
C ASN A 249 8.67 -10.10 12.48
N ALA A 250 8.07 -9.49 11.46
CA ALA A 250 7.64 -8.09 11.52
C ALA A 250 6.51 -7.88 12.54
N TYR A 251 5.48 -8.74 12.51
CA TYR A 251 4.39 -8.68 13.50
C TYR A 251 4.86 -9.07 14.90
N GLU A 252 5.67 -10.12 15.02
CA GLU A 252 6.20 -10.55 16.31
C GLU A 252 6.99 -9.43 16.99
N LYS A 253 7.83 -8.71 16.24
CA LYS A 253 8.62 -7.59 16.77
C LYS A 253 7.74 -6.47 17.35
N VAL A 254 6.56 -6.22 16.79
CA VAL A 254 5.60 -5.24 17.36
C VAL A 254 5.02 -5.74 18.68
N THR A 255 4.67 -7.03 18.73
CA THR A 255 4.03 -7.63 19.91
C THR A 255 5.01 -7.95 21.05
N ALA A 256 6.26 -8.27 20.72
CA ALA A 256 7.33 -8.66 21.65
C ALA A 256 8.06 -7.46 22.25
N ASN A 257 8.18 -6.34 21.54
CA ASN A 257 8.79 -5.10 22.07
C ASN A 257 7.93 -4.39 23.14
N GLY A 258 6.79 -4.98 23.52
CA GLY A 258 6.02 -4.62 24.70
C GLY A 258 6.28 -5.52 25.92
N SER A 259 7.17 -6.51 25.81
CA SER A 259 7.54 -7.44 26.91
C SER A 259 8.65 -6.86 27.78
#